data_AF-A0A7S2BSS5-F1
#
_entry.id   AF-A0A7S2BSS5-F1
#
_cell.length_a   1.000
_cell.length_b   1.000
_cell.length_c   1.000
_cell.angle_alpha   90.00
_cell.angle_beta   90.00
_cell.angle_gamma   90.00
#
_symmetry.space_group_name_H-M   'P 1'
#
loop_
_entity.id
_entity.type
_entity.pdbx_description
1 polymer ?
#
loop_
_entity_poly.entity_id
_entity_poly.type
_entity_poly.pdbx_seq_one_letter_code
_entity_poly.pdbx_strand_id
1 'polypeptide(L)'
;EAALLQTRVGAEEDCECMQWANAYASGMVKCGDGLEREDKRLNISCDSPPGSGKPFFRTASLTYCMKAMPATLESEDAKKSKAGSWCYVSSECSHLNGGKAVNKDVSYKFCKEGMGDILGELPPYYLFDAARQAGGMNPKQLVAMAYDWVGPSASATEGSALDATYDLGSNPLVGRSKQPDHLMVVYRGSVWEISDKKPTCMYACEPPEELENPAGSE
;
A
#
# COMPACT_ATOMS: atom_id res chain seq x y z
N GLU A 1 3.22 -39.16 -7.22
CA GLU A 1 3.19 -38.14 -8.29
C GLU A 1 4.12 -37.00 -7.88
N ALA A 2 4.99 -36.54 -8.77
CA ALA A 2 6.09 -35.64 -8.44
C ALA A 2 5.61 -34.19 -8.35
N ALA A 3 5.77 -33.58 -7.17
CA ALA A 3 5.49 -32.18 -6.91
C ALA A 3 6.41 -31.28 -7.77
N LEU A 4 5.78 -30.46 -8.62
CA LEU A 4 6.41 -29.35 -9.33
C LEU A 4 6.74 -28.23 -8.34
N LEU A 5 7.82 -28.42 -7.58
CA LEU A 5 8.58 -27.29 -7.03
C LEU A 5 9.23 -26.59 -8.22
N GLN A 6 8.53 -25.60 -8.78
CA GLN A 6 9.13 -24.64 -9.70
C GLN A 6 10.17 -23.85 -8.93
N THR A 7 11.41 -24.34 -8.96
CA THR A 7 12.59 -23.53 -8.69
C THR A 7 12.54 -22.36 -9.65
N ARG A 8 12.36 -21.13 -9.15
CA ARG A 8 12.49 -19.90 -9.96
C ARG A 8 13.93 -19.86 -10.48
N VAL A 9 14.14 -20.35 -11.70
CA VAL A 9 15.44 -20.33 -12.36
C VAL A 9 15.76 -18.87 -12.68
N GLY A 10 16.63 -18.27 -11.87
CA GLY A 10 17.48 -17.11 -12.15
C GLY A 10 16.96 -16.09 -13.17
N ALA A 11 15.84 -15.43 -12.88
CA ALA A 11 15.73 -14.04 -13.31
C ALA A 11 16.80 -13.28 -12.53
N GLU A 12 17.63 -12.46 -13.20
CA GLU A 12 18.56 -11.53 -12.53
C GLU A 12 17.88 -10.96 -11.28
N GLU A 13 18.41 -11.26 -10.10
CA GLU A 13 17.66 -11.18 -8.84
C GLU A 13 17.04 -9.79 -8.67
N ASP A 14 15.74 -9.69 -8.98
CA ASP A 14 14.97 -8.48 -8.73
C ASP A 14 15.03 -8.24 -7.23
N CYS A 15 15.77 -7.21 -6.85
CA CYS A 15 16.04 -6.95 -5.45
C CYS A 15 14.77 -6.89 -4.63
N GLU A 16 14.78 -7.64 -3.53
CA GLU A 16 13.70 -7.60 -2.56
C GLU A 16 13.69 -6.23 -1.87
N CYS A 17 12.48 -5.71 -1.70
CA CYS A 17 12.25 -4.49 -0.97
C CYS A 17 12.61 -4.67 0.51
N MET A 18 13.38 -3.72 1.03
CA MET A 18 13.71 -3.66 2.45
C MET A 18 12.47 -3.33 3.27
N GLN A 19 12.45 -3.83 4.51
CA GLN A 19 11.42 -3.42 5.46
C GLN A 19 11.59 -1.94 5.83
N TRP A 20 10.56 -1.13 5.58
CA TRP A 20 10.64 0.33 5.75
C TRP A 20 11.09 0.73 7.17
N ALA A 21 10.46 0.19 8.20
CA ALA A 21 10.82 0.46 9.59
C ALA A 21 12.30 0.20 9.90
N ASN A 22 12.89 -0.87 9.34
CA ASN A 22 14.30 -1.20 9.56
C ASN A 22 15.24 -0.24 8.83
N ALA A 23 14.90 0.19 7.61
CA ALA A 23 15.69 1.17 6.86
C ALA A 23 15.83 2.49 7.63
N TYR A 24 14.75 2.96 8.27
CA TYR A 24 14.82 4.15 9.14
C TYR A 24 15.47 3.87 10.50
N ALA A 25 15.12 2.77 11.16
CA ALA A 25 15.63 2.46 12.51
C ALA A 25 17.15 2.24 12.53
N SER A 26 17.71 1.73 11.44
CA SER A 26 19.16 1.57 11.26
C SER A 26 19.89 2.86 10.87
N GLY A 27 19.16 3.94 10.57
CA GLY A 27 19.74 5.19 10.09
C GLY A 27 20.26 5.15 8.65
N MET A 28 19.91 4.12 7.88
CA MET A 28 20.30 4.02 6.46
C MET A 28 19.60 5.06 5.58
N VAL A 29 18.40 5.48 5.97
CA VAL A 29 17.62 6.53 5.29
C VAL A 29 17.02 7.49 6.30
N LYS A 30 16.79 8.73 5.87
CA LYS A 30 16.01 9.75 6.60
C LYS A 30 14.87 10.26 5.71
N CYS A 31 13.96 11.00 6.33
CA CYS A 31 12.85 11.59 5.61
C CYS A 31 13.32 12.53 4.49
N GLY A 32 12.79 12.30 3.28
CA GLY A 32 13.14 13.07 2.09
C GLY A 32 14.28 12.47 1.26
N ASP A 33 14.89 11.37 1.71
CA ASP A 33 15.89 10.65 0.91
C ASP A 33 15.24 9.92 -0.29
N GLY A 34 14.00 9.48 -0.15
CA GLY A 34 13.25 8.77 -1.18
C GLY A 34 12.14 9.63 -1.79
N LEU A 35 10.98 9.00 -1.99
CA LEU A 35 9.78 9.62 -2.54
C LEU A 35 8.68 9.75 -1.50
N GLU A 36 9.03 9.91 -0.22
CA GLU A 36 8.04 10.14 0.83
C GLU A 36 7.25 11.42 0.54
N ARG A 37 5.93 11.31 0.63
CA ARG A 37 5.01 12.43 0.47
C ARG A 37 4.13 12.48 1.69
N GLU A 38 4.10 13.65 2.32
CA GLU A 38 3.29 13.87 3.50
C GLU A 38 1.87 14.27 3.08
N ASP A 39 0.87 13.75 3.78
CA ASP A 39 -0.51 14.22 3.71
C ASP A 39 -1.03 14.43 5.14
N LYS A 40 -1.22 15.71 5.50
CA LYS A 40 -1.66 16.11 6.84
C LYS A 40 -3.09 15.64 7.18
N ARG A 41 -3.96 15.44 6.18
CA ARG A 41 -5.36 15.03 6.39
C ARG A 41 -5.44 13.56 6.75
N LEU A 42 -4.60 12.74 6.10
CA LEU A 42 -4.46 11.33 6.42
C LEU A 42 -3.48 11.07 7.57
N ASN A 43 -2.86 12.13 8.12
CA ASN A 43 -1.77 12.03 9.09
C ASN A 43 -0.60 11.16 8.58
N ILE A 44 -0.39 11.11 7.26
CA ILE A 44 0.76 10.45 6.64
C ILE A 44 1.91 11.44 6.76
N SER A 45 2.83 11.16 7.67
CA SER A 45 4.07 11.93 7.78
C SER A 45 5.26 10.98 7.90
N CYS A 46 6.41 11.45 7.43
CA CYS A 46 7.65 10.72 7.64
C CYS A 46 8.27 11.08 8.99
N ASP A 47 8.08 12.33 9.42
CA ASP A 47 8.40 12.80 10.76
C ASP A 47 7.15 13.31 11.46
N SER A 48 7.01 12.97 12.73
CA SER A 48 5.90 13.42 13.57
C SER A 48 6.49 14.19 14.75
N PRO A 49 6.07 15.44 15.01
CA PRO A 49 6.35 16.09 16.28
C PRO A 49 6.01 15.18 17.47
N PRO A 50 6.74 15.26 18.59
CA PRO A 50 6.40 14.51 19.80
C PRO A 50 4.90 14.68 20.14
N GLY A 51 4.17 13.56 20.24
CA GLY A 51 2.73 13.54 20.56
C GLY A 51 1.76 13.62 19.38
N SER A 52 2.22 13.74 18.13
CA SER A 52 1.34 13.85 16.94
C SER A 52 0.99 12.52 16.25
N GLY A 53 1.31 11.39 16.90
CA GLY A 53 1.10 10.05 16.36
C GLY A 53 2.40 9.39 15.92
N LYS A 54 2.28 8.18 15.35
CA LYS A 54 3.43 7.43 14.84
C LYS A 54 3.72 7.85 13.38
N PRO A 55 4.96 8.19 13.03
CA PRO A 55 5.33 8.47 11.64
C PRO A 55 5.12 7.22 10.77
N PHE A 56 4.38 7.37 9.69
CA PHE A 56 3.91 6.24 8.88
C PHE A 56 5.08 5.42 8.32
N PHE A 57 6.00 6.06 7.59
CA PHE A 57 7.11 5.37 6.92
C PHE A 57 8.10 4.72 7.90
N ARG A 58 8.37 5.38 9.03
CA ARG A 58 9.29 4.87 10.07
C ARG A 58 8.72 3.71 10.88
N THR A 59 7.39 3.55 10.89
CA THR A 59 6.73 2.49 11.65
C THR A 59 6.11 1.41 10.76
N ALA A 60 6.18 1.57 9.44
CA ALA A 60 5.72 0.59 8.47
C ALA A 60 6.65 -0.64 8.46
N SER A 61 6.27 -1.71 9.16
CA SER A 61 7.01 -2.98 9.15
C SER A 61 6.64 -3.86 7.95
N LEU A 62 6.61 -3.27 6.76
CA LEU A 62 6.22 -3.92 5.50
C LEU A 62 7.41 -4.00 4.55
N THR A 63 7.44 -5.00 3.67
CA THR A 63 8.40 -5.13 2.57
C THR A 63 7.75 -4.83 1.21
N TYR A 64 6.53 -4.31 1.18
CA TYR A 64 5.84 -3.99 -0.06
C TYR A 64 6.21 -2.60 -0.59
N CYS A 65 6.14 -2.46 -1.91
CA CYS A 65 6.18 -1.19 -2.58
C CYS A 65 4.90 -0.39 -2.31
N MET A 66 5.07 0.85 -1.87
CA MET A 66 3.98 1.75 -1.57
C MET A 66 3.90 2.83 -2.63
N LYS A 67 2.71 3.40 -2.84
CA LYS A 67 2.56 4.53 -3.76
C LYS A 67 3.43 5.70 -3.29
N ALA A 68 4.11 6.34 -4.24
CA ALA A 68 4.84 7.57 -3.95
C ALA A 68 3.92 8.71 -3.53
N MET A 69 2.63 8.67 -3.94
CA MET A 69 1.62 9.61 -3.47
C MET A 69 0.40 8.90 -2.93
N PRO A 70 -0.10 9.29 -1.75
CA PRO A 70 -1.33 8.74 -1.24
C PRO A 70 -2.50 9.09 -2.15
N ALA A 71 -3.43 8.16 -2.28
CA ALA A 71 -4.76 8.40 -2.82
C ALA A 71 -5.48 9.41 -1.93
N THR A 72 -5.69 10.62 -2.46
CA THR A 72 -6.34 11.72 -1.72
C THR A 72 -7.44 12.36 -2.55
N LEU A 73 -8.34 13.06 -1.85
CA LEU A 73 -9.52 13.74 -2.39
C LEU A 73 -9.22 14.91 -3.37
N GLU A 74 -7.98 15.38 -3.49
CA GLU A 74 -7.73 16.71 -4.08
C GLU A 74 -6.68 16.80 -5.16
N SER A 75 -5.78 15.84 -5.27
CA SER A 75 -4.78 15.98 -6.31
C SER A 75 -5.35 15.42 -7.61
N GLU A 76 -5.85 16.33 -8.44
CA GLU A 76 -5.70 16.18 -9.90
C GLU A 76 -4.27 15.73 -10.25
N ASP A 77 -3.30 16.11 -9.41
CA ASP A 77 -1.93 15.59 -9.45
C ASP A 77 -1.78 14.11 -9.05
N ALA A 78 -2.61 13.51 -8.18
CA ALA A 78 -2.58 12.04 -7.95
C ALA A 78 -3.08 11.30 -9.18
N LYS A 79 -4.14 11.80 -9.83
CA LYS A 79 -4.61 11.25 -11.11
C LYS A 79 -3.57 11.38 -12.22
N LYS A 80 -2.77 12.46 -12.20
CA LYS A 80 -1.68 12.69 -13.17
C LYS A 80 -0.37 12.02 -12.75
N SER A 81 -0.24 11.63 -11.50
CA SER A 81 1.03 11.11 -11.02
C SER A 81 1.21 9.67 -11.42
N LYS A 82 2.04 9.50 -12.43
CA LYS A 82 2.69 8.23 -12.75
C LYS A 82 3.83 7.94 -11.77
N ALA A 83 3.74 8.44 -10.54
CA ALA A 83 4.83 8.32 -9.57
C ALA A 83 5.05 6.86 -9.13
N GLY A 84 4.10 5.97 -9.46
CA GLY A 84 4.24 4.53 -9.30
C GLY A 84 4.31 4.10 -7.83
N SER A 85 4.54 2.81 -7.64
CA SER A 85 4.88 2.22 -6.35
C SER A 85 6.38 2.03 -6.27
N TRP A 86 6.95 2.29 -5.10
CA TRP A 86 8.40 2.26 -4.88
C TRP A 86 8.74 1.67 -3.52
N CYS A 87 9.98 1.25 -3.35
CA CYS A 87 10.53 0.77 -2.08
C CYS A 87 12.04 1.02 -2.00
N TYR A 88 12.58 0.95 -0.79
CA TYR A 88 14.02 0.90 -0.57
C TYR A 88 14.57 -0.51 -0.85
N VAL A 89 15.79 -0.56 -1.38
CA VAL A 89 16.53 -1.79 -1.68
C VAL A 89 18.01 -1.58 -1.34
N SER A 90 18.79 -2.67 -1.29
CA SER A 90 20.25 -2.57 -1.16
C SER A 90 20.85 -1.68 -2.26
N SER A 91 21.90 -0.94 -1.95
CA SER A 91 22.68 -0.20 -2.95
C SER A 91 23.35 -1.11 -4.00
N GLU A 92 23.52 -2.41 -3.69
CA GLU A 92 24.07 -3.42 -4.60
C GLU A 92 23.12 -3.76 -5.76
N CYS A 93 21.86 -3.33 -5.67
CA CYS A 93 20.83 -3.57 -6.67
C CYS A 93 21.07 -2.79 -7.96
N SER A 94 21.25 -3.50 -9.06
CA SER A 94 21.41 -2.92 -10.40
C SER A 94 20.08 -2.51 -11.04
N HIS A 95 18.99 -3.24 -10.77
CA HIS A 95 17.68 -3.04 -11.39
C HIS A 95 16.75 -2.16 -10.57
N LEU A 96 16.91 -0.85 -10.73
CA LEU A 96 16.11 0.14 -10.01
C LEU A 96 14.82 0.55 -10.73
N ASN A 97 14.58 0.09 -11.97
CA ASN A 97 13.38 0.42 -12.77
C ASN A 97 13.08 1.93 -12.85
N GLY A 98 14.12 2.77 -13.00
CA GLY A 98 14.00 4.24 -13.00
C GLY A 98 14.16 4.88 -11.61
N GLY A 99 14.36 4.07 -10.57
CA GLY A 99 14.82 4.53 -9.28
C GLY A 99 16.28 4.98 -9.28
N LYS A 100 16.81 5.35 -8.11
CA LYS A 100 18.16 5.90 -7.98
C LYS A 100 18.84 5.44 -6.69
N ALA A 101 20.16 5.52 -6.69
CA ALA A 101 20.95 5.42 -5.47
C ALA A 101 20.60 6.59 -4.53
N VAL A 102 20.40 6.26 -3.25
CA VAL A 102 20.16 7.24 -2.19
C VAL A 102 21.49 7.58 -1.54
N ASN A 103 22.25 6.55 -1.16
CA ASN A 103 23.59 6.65 -0.60
C ASN A 103 24.39 5.37 -0.92
N LYS A 104 25.49 5.14 -0.21
CA LYS A 104 26.38 3.99 -0.43
C LYS A 104 25.82 2.65 0.05
N ASP A 105 24.75 2.65 0.84
CA ASP A 105 24.18 1.46 1.47
C ASP A 105 22.79 1.14 0.89
N VAL A 106 22.02 2.17 0.47
CA VAL A 106 20.63 2.04 0.01
C VAL A 106 20.39 2.73 -1.33
N SER A 107 19.53 2.10 -2.14
CA SER A 107 18.87 2.67 -3.32
C SER A 107 17.36 2.62 -3.14
N TYR A 108 16.61 3.30 -4.01
CA TYR A 108 15.20 2.96 -4.20
C TYR A 108 14.94 2.49 -5.61
N LYS A 109 13.94 1.62 -5.77
CA LYS A 109 13.44 1.15 -7.06
C LYS A 109 11.96 1.48 -7.23
N PHE A 110 11.52 1.55 -8.49
CA PHE A 110 10.10 1.44 -8.80
C PHE A 110 9.72 -0.02 -9.03
N CYS A 111 8.50 -0.37 -8.64
CA CYS A 111 7.98 -1.72 -8.75
C CYS A 111 7.04 -1.83 -9.95
N LYS A 112 7.07 -2.99 -10.59
CA LYS A 112 6.27 -3.27 -11.78
C LYS A 112 5.03 -4.05 -11.38
N GLU A 113 3.91 -3.72 -12.01
CA GLU A 113 2.67 -4.47 -11.83
C GLU A 113 2.85 -5.94 -12.23
N GLY A 114 2.19 -6.83 -11.51
CA GLY A 114 2.20 -8.28 -11.72
C GLY A 114 3.38 -9.01 -11.07
N MET A 115 4.27 -8.30 -10.36
CA MET A 115 5.43 -8.91 -9.68
C MET A 115 5.11 -9.36 -8.25
N GLY A 116 3.95 -8.96 -7.69
CA GLY A 116 3.51 -9.35 -6.36
C GLY A 116 4.22 -8.64 -5.21
N ASP A 117 5.05 -7.63 -5.50
CA ASP A 117 5.72 -6.78 -4.51
C ASP A 117 4.99 -5.45 -4.27
N ILE A 118 3.89 -5.17 -4.97
CA ILE A 118 3.12 -3.93 -4.83
C ILE A 118 2.01 -4.08 -3.77
N LEU A 119 2.00 -3.17 -2.79
CA LEU A 119 1.00 -3.14 -1.72
C LEU A 119 -0.44 -3.01 -2.26
N GLY A 120 -0.61 -2.26 -3.35
CA GLY A 120 -1.90 -2.07 -4.03
C GLY A 120 -2.46 -3.29 -4.74
N GLU A 121 -1.67 -4.35 -4.94
CA GLU A 121 -2.13 -5.61 -5.53
C GLU A 121 -2.73 -6.55 -4.48
N LEU A 122 -2.50 -6.28 -3.20
CA LEU A 122 -3.09 -7.07 -2.12
C LEU A 122 -4.60 -6.86 -2.08
N PRO A 123 -5.39 -7.94 -1.97
CA PRO A 123 -6.79 -7.82 -1.58
C PRO A 123 -6.93 -7.12 -0.21
N PRO A 124 -8.03 -6.40 0.06
CA PRO A 124 -8.22 -5.67 1.31
C PRO A 124 -8.00 -6.52 2.57
N TYR A 125 -8.46 -7.77 2.58
CA TYR A 125 -8.24 -8.70 3.69
C TYR A 125 -6.75 -8.86 4.02
N TYR A 126 -5.91 -9.14 3.02
CA TYR A 126 -4.46 -9.28 3.17
C TYR A 126 -3.78 -7.98 3.56
N LEU A 127 -4.22 -6.87 2.97
CA LEU A 127 -3.69 -5.56 3.32
C LEU A 127 -3.89 -5.26 4.81
N PHE A 128 -5.08 -5.51 5.35
CA PHE A 128 -5.37 -5.27 6.75
C PHE A 128 -4.71 -6.27 7.68
N ASP A 129 -4.52 -7.52 7.24
CA ASP A 129 -3.74 -8.47 8.02
C ASP A 129 -2.27 -8.07 8.10
N ALA A 130 -1.66 -7.67 6.98
CA ALA A 130 -0.31 -7.12 6.94
C ALA A 130 -0.18 -5.88 7.85
N ALA A 131 -1.19 -5.00 7.89
CA ALA A 131 -1.25 -3.85 8.80
C ALA A 131 -1.17 -4.23 10.29
N ARG A 132 -1.90 -5.30 10.67
CA ARG A 132 -1.91 -5.82 12.03
C ARG A 132 -0.56 -6.43 12.40
N GLN A 133 -0.02 -7.27 11.52
CA GLN A 133 1.28 -7.90 11.71
C GLN A 133 2.41 -6.85 11.78
N ALA A 134 2.28 -5.74 11.04
CA ALA A 134 3.22 -4.64 11.04
C ALA A 134 3.12 -3.68 12.25
N GLY A 135 2.51 -4.11 13.37
CA GLY A 135 2.45 -3.32 14.61
C GLY A 135 1.26 -2.38 14.71
N GLY A 136 0.17 -2.68 13.99
CA GLY A 136 -1.10 -1.96 14.07
C GLY A 136 -1.07 -0.61 13.36
N MET A 137 -0.73 -0.62 12.07
CA MET A 137 -0.76 0.57 11.22
C MET A 137 -2.20 1.11 11.05
N ASN A 138 -2.34 2.42 10.84
CA ASN A 138 -3.65 3.03 10.60
C ASN A 138 -4.21 2.52 9.25
N PRO A 139 -5.39 1.87 9.23
CA PRO A 139 -5.95 1.30 8.00
C PRO A 139 -6.23 2.33 6.91
N LYS A 140 -6.65 3.56 7.26
CA LYS A 140 -6.89 4.64 6.28
C LYS A 140 -5.61 5.07 5.58
N GLN A 141 -4.52 5.21 6.34
CA GLN A 141 -3.22 5.55 5.77
C GLN A 141 -2.76 4.45 4.81
N LEU A 142 -2.93 3.20 5.22
CA LEU A 142 -2.48 2.06 4.43
C LEU A 142 -3.25 1.92 3.11
N VAL A 143 -4.58 2.02 3.12
CA VAL A 143 -5.37 1.95 1.87
C VAL A 143 -5.06 3.13 0.95
N ALA A 144 -4.80 4.32 1.50
CA ALA A 144 -4.42 5.48 0.70
C ALA A 144 -3.05 5.28 0.03
N MET A 145 -2.13 4.59 0.69
CA MET A 145 -0.81 4.27 0.14
C MET A 145 -0.80 3.03 -0.77
N ALA A 146 -1.93 2.29 -0.83
CA ALA A 146 -2.07 1.06 -1.60
C ALA A 146 -2.93 1.25 -2.86
N TYR A 147 -4.14 1.80 -2.73
CA TYR A 147 -5.18 1.72 -3.77
C TYR A 147 -5.40 3.05 -4.50
N ASP A 148 -6.02 3.00 -5.67
CA ASP A 148 -6.29 4.22 -6.46
C ASP A 148 -7.54 4.93 -6.00
N TRP A 149 -7.47 6.26 -5.97
CA TRP A 149 -8.62 7.10 -5.64
C TRP A 149 -9.57 7.18 -6.83
N VAL A 150 -10.79 6.69 -6.64
CA VAL A 150 -11.90 6.81 -7.62
C VAL A 150 -13.10 7.56 -7.05
N GLY A 151 -13.01 7.99 -5.79
CA GLY A 151 -14.02 8.83 -5.18
C GLY A 151 -14.10 10.21 -5.86
N PRO A 152 -15.19 10.94 -5.60
CA PRO A 152 -15.31 12.30 -6.10
C PRO A 152 -14.26 13.22 -5.48
N SER A 153 -13.99 14.36 -6.13
CA SER A 153 -13.07 15.38 -5.60
C SER A 153 -13.61 15.96 -4.28
N ALA A 154 -12.73 16.56 -3.47
CA ALA A 154 -13.14 17.23 -2.23
C ALA A 154 -14.22 18.30 -2.43
N SER A 155 -14.26 18.92 -3.62
CA SER A 155 -15.25 19.93 -4.00
C SER A 155 -16.63 19.37 -4.36
N ALA A 156 -16.78 18.04 -4.50
CA ALA A 156 -18.09 17.45 -4.77
C ALA A 156 -19.00 17.57 -3.54
N THR A 157 -20.27 17.88 -3.79
CA THR A 157 -21.28 18.03 -2.74
C THR A 157 -21.42 16.75 -1.92
N GLU A 158 -21.72 16.92 -0.62
CA GLU A 158 -22.07 15.83 0.28
C GLU A 158 -23.11 14.90 -0.36
N GLY A 159 -22.90 13.58 -0.25
CA GLY A 159 -23.73 12.56 -0.89
C GLY A 159 -23.10 11.88 -2.11
N SER A 160 -22.02 12.44 -2.66
CA SER A 160 -21.20 11.76 -3.67
C SER A 160 -20.31 10.72 -2.97
N ALA A 161 -20.85 9.54 -2.69
CA ALA A 161 -20.09 8.40 -2.21
C ALA A 161 -19.60 7.57 -3.41
N LEU A 162 -18.56 6.75 -3.20
CA LEU A 162 -18.20 5.75 -4.20
C LEU A 162 -19.40 4.83 -4.45
N ASP A 163 -19.81 4.72 -5.71
CA ASP A 163 -20.88 3.80 -6.08
C ASP A 163 -20.32 2.37 -6.09
N ALA A 164 -20.99 1.47 -5.37
CA ALA A 164 -20.64 0.06 -5.33
C ALA A 164 -20.81 -0.63 -6.70
N THR A 165 -21.47 0.02 -7.66
CA THR A 165 -21.66 -0.48 -9.03
C THR A 165 -20.53 -0.11 -9.99
N TYR A 166 -19.42 0.47 -9.52
CA TYR A 166 -18.25 0.68 -10.37
C TYR A 166 -17.84 -0.64 -11.03
N ASP A 167 -17.41 -0.62 -12.30
CA ASP A 167 -16.82 -1.80 -12.93
C ASP A 167 -15.56 -2.17 -12.14
N LEU A 168 -15.63 -3.25 -11.37
CA LEU A 168 -14.71 -3.52 -10.26
C LEU A 168 -13.35 -4.05 -10.69
N GLY A 169 -13.12 -4.21 -11.99
CA GLY A 169 -11.83 -4.63 -12.56
C GLY A 169 -11.15 -5.75 -11.76
N SER A 170 -9.83 -5.81 -11.84
CA SER A 170 -9.01 -6.70 -11.02
C SER A 170 -8.42 -6.02 -9.78
N ASN A 171 -8.47 -4.69 -9.70
CA ASN A 171 -7.68 -3.91 -8.76
C ASN A 171 -8.56 -3.30 -7.67
N PRO A 172 -8.12 -3.28 -6.40
CA PRO A 172 -8.86 -2.60 -5.34
C PRO A 172 -8.88 -1.09 -5.56
N LEU A 173 -10.03 -0.47 -5.28
CA LEU A 173 -10.25 0.95 -5.45
C LEU A 173 -10.64 1.58 -4.11
N VAL A 174 -10.19 2.81 -3.85
CA VAL A 174 -10.56 3.57 -2.66
C VAL A 174 -11.34 4.84 -3.02
N GLY A 175 -12.32 5.18 -2.21
CA GLY A 175 -13.12 6.39 -2.37
C GLY A 175 -13.73 6.87 -1.06
N ARG A 176 -14.63 7.85 -1.17
CA ARG A 176 -15.32 8.44 -0.02
C ARG A 176 -16.43 7.51 0.47
N SER A 177 -16.50 7.26 1.78
CA SER A 177 -17.66 6.60 2.40
C SER A 177 -18.82 7.58 2.61
N LYS A 178 -20.03 7.05 2.83
CA LYS A 178 -21.18 7.81 3.33
C LYS A 178 -21.00 8.23 4.79
N GLN A 179 -20.17 7.53 5.55
CA GLN A 179 -19.83 7.92 6.92
C GLN A 179 -18.77 9.02 6.91
N PRO A 180 -18.92 10.09 7.72
CA PRO A 180 -17.89 11.11 7.89
C PRO A 180 -16.55 10.49 8.29
N ASP A 181 -15.45 11.03 7.74
CA ASP A 181 -14.07 10.63 8.03
C ASP A 181 -13.71 9.16 7.75
N HIS A 182 -14.60 8.43 7.06
CA HIS A 182 -14.38 7.06 6.62
C HIS A 182 -14.03 7.01 5.13
N LEU A 183 -13.22 6.01 4.77
CA LEU A 183 -12.99 5.63 3.38
C LEU A 183 -13.81 4.40 3.03
N MET A 184 -14.12 4.23 1.75
CA MET A 184 -14.69 3.01 1.22
C MET A 184 -13.67 2.35 0.31
N VAL A 185 -13.49 1.04 0.46
CA VAL A 185 -12.71 0.22 -0.47
C VAL A 185 -13.63 -0.77 -1.14
N VAL A 186 -13.52 -0.88 -2.47
CA VAL A 186 -14.27 -1.87 -3.25
C VAL A 186 -13.30 -2.75 -4.02
N TYR A 187 -13.52 -4.06 -3.98
CA TYR A 187 -12.65 -5.05 -4.62
C TYR A 187 -13.40 -6.35 -4.93
N ARG A 188 -13.50 -6.73 -6.22
CA ARG A 188 -14.10 -8.01 -6.66
C ARG A 188 -15.45 -8.33 -6.00
N GLY A 189 -16.33 -7.34 -5.92
CA GLY A 189 -17.63 -7.43 -5.27
C GLY A 189 -17.61 -7.22 -3.76
N SER A 190 -16.45 -7.27 -3.10
CA SER A 190 -16.34 -6.94 -1.68
C SER A 190 -16.38 -5.42 -1.44
N VAL A 191 -17.04 -5.02 -0.35
CA VAL A 191 -17.12 -3.62 0.08
C VAL A 191 -16.66 -3.50 1.52
N TRP A 192 -15.72 -2.60 1.77
CA TRP A 192 -15.14 -2.34 3.08
C TRP A 192 -15.29 -0.88 3.45
N GLU A 193 -15.64 -0.63 4.70
CA GLU A 193 -15.64 0.69 5.30
C GLU A 193 -14.44 0.84 6.25
N ILE A 194 -13.64 1.88 6.04
CA ILE A 194 -12.34 2.05 6.68
C ILE A 194 -12.35 3.28 7.58
N SER A 195 -12.26 3.04 8.89
CA SER A 195 -12.05 4.07 9.92
C SER A 195 -10.58 4.12 10.36
N ASP A 196 -10.21 5.11 11.19
CA ASP A 196 -8.86 5.17 11.80
C ASP A 196 -8.54 3.94 12.66
N LYS A 197 -9.56 3.29 13.22
CA LYS A 197 -9.39 2.24 14.22
C LYS A 197 -9.44 0.84 13.62
N LYS A 198 -10.36 0.61 12.67
CA LYS A 198 -10.56 -0.69 12.07
C LYS A 198 -11.20 -0.62 10.68
N PRO A 199 -10.85 -1.55 9.79
CA PRO A 199 -11.67 -1.88 8.63
C PRO A 199 -12.92 -2.66 9.09
N THR A 200 -14.05 -2.40 8.44
CA THR A 200 -15.31 -3.11 8.64
C THR A 200 -15.77 -3.66 7.31
N CYS A 201 -15.95 -4.98 7.23
CA CYS A 201 -16.58 -5.58 6.06
C CYS A 201 -18.05 -5.19 6.02
N MET A 202 -18.50 -4.68 4.87
CA MET A 202 -19.90 -4.35 4.63
C MET A 202 -20.59 -5.40 3.76
N TYR A 203 -19.87 -5.99 2.81
CA TYR A 203 -20.44 -6.95 1.86
C TYR A 203 -19.37 -7.86 1.24
N ALA A 204 -19.63 -9.17 1.15
CA ALA A 204 -18.85 -10.17 0.41
C ALA A 204 -17.33 -10.16 0.62
N CYS A 205 -16.86 -10.06 1.88
CA CYS A 205 -15.43 -9.92 2.19
C CYS A 205 -14.74 -11.21 2.63
N GLU A 206 -15.35 -12.36 2.37
CA GLU A 206 -14.74 -13.64 2.71
C GLU A 206 -13.43 -13.79 1.92
N PRO A 207 -12.34 -14.25 2.58
CA PRO A 207 -11.14 -14.59 1.84
C PRO A 207 -11.52 -15.68 0.81
N PRO A 208 -10.92 -15.68 -0.39
CA PRO A 208 -11.12 -16.77 -1.32
C PRO A 208 -10.81 -18.10 -0.63
N GLU A 209 -11.68 -19.09 -0.78
CA GLU A 209 -11.60 -20.43 -0.16
C GLU A 209 -10.24 -21.12 -0.43
N GLU A 210 -9.60 -20.78 -1.55
CA GLU A 210 -8.25 -21.21 -1.93
C GLU A 210 -7.16 -20.84 -0.90
N LEU A 211 -7.43 -19.90 0.00
CA LEU A 211 -6.49 -19.39 0.98
C LEU A 211 -6.79 -19.86 2.41
N GLU A 212 -7.93 -20.51 2.64
CA GLU A 212 -8.22 -21.18 3.92
C GLU A 212 -7.49 -22.52 4.03
N ASN A 213 -6.96 -23.06 2.93
CA ASN A 213 -6.11 -24.25 2.90
C ASN A 213 -4.71 -23.96 2.29
N PRO A 214 -3.84 -23.17 2.96
CA PRO A 214 -2.46 -23.00 2.51
C PRO A 214 -1.64 -24.30 2.60
N ALA A 215 -2.22 -25.35 3.19
CA ALA A 215 -1.71 -26.69 3.16
C ALA A 215 -2.86 -27.63 2.77
N GLY A 216 -2.66 -28.39 1.70
CA GLY A 216 -3.10 -29.77 1.75
C GLY A 216 -2.48 -30.37 3.01
N SER A 217 -3.28 -30.47 4.07
CA SER A 217 -2.97 -31.27 5.24
C SER A 217 -2.99 -32.73 4.81
N GLU A 218 -1.87 -33.19 4.23
CA GLU A 218 -1.47 -34.60 4.24
C GLU A 218 -0.57 -34.87 5.44
#